data_AF-A0AAX3WJU0-F1
#
_entry.id   AF-A0AAX3WJU0-F1
#
_cell.length_a   1.000
_cell.length_b   1.000
_cell.length_c   1.000
_cell.angle_alpha   90.00
_cell.angle_beta   90.00
_cell.angle_gamma   90.00
#
_symmetry.space_group_name_H-M   'P 1'
#
loop_
_entity.id
_entity.type
_entity.pdbx_description
1 polymer ?
#
loop_
_entity_poly.entity_id
_entity_poly.type
_entity_poly.pdbx_seq_one_letter_code
_entity_poly.pdbx_strand_id
1 'polypeptide(L)' 'MKRGQRPSADQVVLMLRQIEVQTAQGKSIAVACKEADVSEQSFVTSAYARRSSTR' A
#
# COMPACT_ATOMS: atom_id res chain seq x y z
N MET A 1 3.79 12.91 -3.78
CA MET A 1 4.93 12.38 -4.56
C MET A 1 4.92 12.96 -5.97
N LYS A 2 6.08 13.12 -6.62
CA LYS A 2 6.11 13.57 -8.03
C LYS A 2 5.44 12.49 -8.89
N ARG A 3 4.47 12.87 -9.72
CA ARG A 3 3.80 11.96 -10.68
C ARG A 3 4.88 11.25 -11.52
N GLY A 4 4.87 9.92 -11.53
CA GLY A 4 5.77 9.09 -12.33
C GLY A 4 6.97 8.49 -11.59
N GLN A 5 7.24 8.89 -10.34
CA GLN A 5 8.32 8.27 -9.56
C GLN A 5 7.79 7.04 -8.79
N ARG A 6 8.36 5.86 -9.09
CA ARG A 6 8.08 4.65 -8.33
C ARG A 6 8.62 4.81 -6.90
N PRO A 7 7.82 4.50 -5.86
CA PRO A 7 8.32 4.51 -4.48
C PRO A 7 9.43 3.48 -4.33
N SER A 8 10.42 3.77 -3.48
CA SER A 8 11.45 2.80 -3.12
C SER A 8 10.84 1.63 -2.33
N ALA A 9 11.53 0.49 -2.28
CA ALA A 9 11.04 -0.67 -1.54
C ALA A 9 10.76 -0.35 -0.05
N ASP A 10 11.65 0.42 0.59
CA ASP A 10 11.47 0.87 1.97
C ASP A 10 10.22 1.74 2.14
N GLN A 11 9.97 2.63 1.17
CA GLN A 11 8.80 3.48 1.18
C GLN A 11 7.50 2.67 1.02
N VAL A 12 7.52 1.62 0.20
CA VAL A 12 6.40 0.68 0.06
C VAL A 12 6.17 -0.09 1.38
N VAL A 13 7.23 -0.54 2.05
CA VAL A 13 7.10 -1.26 3.33
C VAL A 13 6.49 -0.38 4.41
N LEU A 14 6.89 0.89 4.49
CA LEU A 14 6.32 1.84 5.46
C LEU A 14 4.82 2.09 5.19
N MET A 15 4.43 2.28 3.93
CA MET A 15 3.02 2.45 3.55
C MET A 15 2.17 1.23 3.92
N LEU A 16 2.67 0.01 3.65
CA LEU A 16 1.95 -1.22 3.98
C LEU A 16 1.79 -1.38 5.51
N ARG A 17 2.83 -1.04 6.30
CA ARG A 17 2.74 -1.02 7.76
C ARG A 17 1.67 -0.04 8.24
N GLN A 18 1.60 1.16 7.63
CA GLN A 18 0.60 2.17 7.97
C GLN A 18 -0.83 1.64 7.73
N ILE A 19 -1.05 0.99 6.59
CA ILE A 19 -2.35 0.38 6.23
C ILE A 19 -2.69 -0.76 7.19
N GLU A 20 -1.75 -1.64 7.53
CA GLU A 20 -1.95 -2.72 8.51
C GLU A 20 -2.37 -2.17 9.88
N VAL A 21 -1.72 -1.11 10.37
CA VAL A 21 -2.07 -0.48 11.65
C VAL A 21 -3.47 0.13 11.60
N GLN A 22 -3.83 0.85 10.52
CA GLN A 22 -5.14 1.46 10.36
C GLN A 22 -6.27 0.42 10.25
N THR A 23 -6.03 -0.64 9.50
CA THR A 23 -7.00 -1.75 9.37
C THR A 23 -7.15 -2.52 10.67
N ALA A 24 -6.06 -2.73 11.43
CA ALA A 24 -6.11 -3.29 12.77
C ALA A 24 -6.89 -2.41 13.77
N GLN A 25 -6.92 -1.09 13.56
CA GLN A 25 -7.76 -0.14 14.31
C GLN A 25 -9.24 -0.15 13.86
N GLY A 26 -9.61 -1.01 12.91
CA GLY A 26 -10.98 -1.13 12.41
C GLY A 26 -11.34 -0.16 11.28
N LYS A 27 -10.37 0.56 10.71
CA LYS A 27 -10.61 1.38 9.52
C LYS A 27 -10.78 0.49 8.29
N SER A 28 -11.65 0.89 7.37
CA SER A 28 -11.77 0.18 6.09
C SER A 28 -10.51 0.34 5.25
N ILE A 29 -10.21 -0.67 4.42
CA ILE A 29 -9.02 -0.68 3.56
C ILE A 29 -8.98 0.54 2.64
N ALA A 30 -10.12 0.98 2.11
CA ALA A 30 -10.21 2.18 1.27
C ALA A 30 -9.79 3.45 2.02
N VAL A 31 -10.19 3.59 3.29
CA VAL A 31 -9.80 4.72 4.13
C VAL A 31 -8.32 4.64 4.48
N ALA A 32 -7.82 3.45 4.83
CA ALA A 32 -6.41 3.25 5.16
C ALA A 32 -5.48 3.56 3.98
N CYS A 33 -5.80 3.07 2.77
CA CYS A 33 -5.05 3.37 1.55
C CYS A 33 -5.03 4.88 1.26
N LYS A 34 -6.18 5.55 1.38
CA LYS A 34 -6.29 6.99 1.19
C LYS A 34 -5.44 7.78 2.21
N GLU A 35 -5.48 7.39 3.48
CA GLU A 35 -4.68 8.01 4.54
C GLU A 35 -3.17 7.76 4.38
N ALA A 36 -2.77 6.66 3.74
CA ALA A 36 -1.37 6.36 3.42
C ALA A 36 -0.87 7.04 2.13
N ASP A 37 -1.66 7.93 1.50
CA ASP A 37 -1.40 8.52 0.19
C ASP A 37 -1.16 7.45 -0.91
N VAL A 38 -1.71 6.25 -0.71
CA VAL A 38 -1.67 5.14 -1.65
C VAL A 38 -2.97 5.10 -2.44
N SER A 39 -2.88 5.30 -3.76
CA SER A 39 -4.02 4.99 -4.62
C SER A 39 -4.34 3.49 -4.51
N GLU A 40 -5.61 3.16 -4.29
CA GLU A 40 -6.11 1.78 -4.17
C GLU A 40 -5.63 0.88 -5.34
N GLN A 41 -5.52 1.46 -6.54
CA GLN A 41 -5.01 0.78 -7.73
C GLN A 41 -3.55 0.30 -7.56
N SER A 42 -2.69 1.10 -6.91
CA SER A 42 -1.29 0.75 -6.67
C SER A 42 -1.13 -0.32 -5.58
N PHE A 43 -2.01 -0.32 -4.57
CA PHE A 43 -2.03 -1.37 -3.54
C PHE A 43 -2.42 -2.72 -4.15
N VAL A 44 -3.50 -2.76 -4.93
CA VAL A 44 -3.91 -3.96 -5.66
C VAL A 44 -2.75 -4.44 -6.52
N THR A 45 -2.05 -3.52 -7.21
CA THR A 45 -0.86 -3.82 -8.00
C THR A 45 0.31 -4.44 -7.27
N SER A 46 0.69 -3.88 -6.14
CA SER A 46 1.74 -4.45 -5.32
C SER A 46 1.32 -5.80 -4.73
N ALA A 47 0.07 -5.91 -4.27
CA ALA A 47 -0.45 -7.12 -3.64
C ALA A 47 -0.48 -8.30 -4.61
N TYR A 48 -0.95 -8.09 -5.86
CA TYR A 48 -0.87 -9.14 -6.87
C TYR A 48 0.58 -9.47 -7.23
N ALA A 49 1.47 -8.50 -7.32
CA ALA A 49 2.88 -8.75 -7.64
C ALA A 49 3.59 -9.58 -6.54
N ARG A 50 3.32 -9.31 -5.25
CA ARG A 50 3.81 -10.13 -4.14
C ARG A 50 3.29 -11.56 -4.19
N ARG A 51 2.01 -11.75 -4.53
CA ARG A 51 1.40 -13.08 -4.62
C ARG A 51 1.94 -13.90 -5.78
N SER A 52 2.32 -13.24 -6.89
CA SER A 52 3.02 -13.86 -8.02
C SER A 52 4.45 -14.25 -7.67
N SER A 53 5.14 -13.45 -6.85
CA SER A 53 6.55 -13.70 -6.49
C SER A 53 6.73 -14.73 -5.36
N THR A 54 5.64 -15.18 -4.75
CA THR A 54 5.63 -16.25 -3.73
C THR A 54 5.19 -17.61 -4.31
N ARG A 55 5.24 -17.75 -5.64
CA ARG A 55 4.93 -18.98 -6.37
C ARG A 55 6.11 -19.44 -7.22
#